data_AF-A0AAU0S1L4-F1
#
_entry.id   AF-A0AAU0S1L4-F1
#
_cell.length_a   1.000
_cell.length_b   1.000
_cell.length_c   1.000
_cell.angle_alpha   90.00
_cell.angle_beta   90.00
_cell.angle_gamma   90.00
#
_symmetry.space_group_name_H-M   'P 1'
#
loop_
_entity.id
_entity.type
_entity.pdbx_description
1 polymer ?
#
loop_
_entity_poly.entity_id
_entity_poly.type
_entity_poly.pdbx_seq_one_letter_code
_entity_poly.pdbx_strand_id
1 'polypeptide(L)'
;MNANKRNTEAAWVDPDDAPELTDAFFKQADEFKGARLIRRGRPKADVVRERITIRLEPDVLAQFKASGPGWQTRMNAALADWLKTHTPDELKA
;
A
#
# COMPACT_ATOMS: atom_id res chain seq x y z
N MET A 1 -51.31 -28.44 -28.44
CA MET A 1 -50.25 -28.13 -27.45
C MET A 1 -48.96 -27.94 -28.20
N ASN A 2 -48.26 -26.83 -27.96
CA ASN A 2 -47.08 -26.41 -28.70
C ASN A 2 -45.93 -26.29 -27.70
N ALA A 3 -44.77 -26.89 -27.98
CA ALA A 3 -43.46 -26.32 -27.62
C ALA A 3 -42.32 -27.19 -28.18
N ASN A 4 -41.63 -26.58 -29.13
CA ASN A 4 -40.35 -26.90 -29.74
C ASN A 4 -39.26 -27.13 -28.67
N LYS A 5 -38.63 -28.30 -28.61
CA LYS A 5 -37.39 -28.49 -27.84
C LYS A 5 -36.23 -28.06 -28.71
N ARG A 6 -35.69 -26.85 -28.46
CA ARG A 6 -34.40 -26.44 -28.98
C ARG A 6 -33.36 -27.39 -28.41
N ASN A 7 -32.70 -28.14 -29.29
CA ASN A 7 -31.51 -28.91 -28.95
C ASN A 7 -30.42 -27.90 -28.57
N THR A 8 -30.29 -27.58 -27.29
CA THR A 8 -29.10 -26.92 -26.78
C THR A 8 -28.02 -28.00 -26.67
N GLU A 9 -27.18 -28.09 -27.69
CA GLU A 9 -25.92 -28.80 -27.56
C GLU A 9 -25.05 -28.02 -26.57
N ALA A 10 -25.11 -28.42 -25.30
CA ALA A 10 -24.04 -28.10 -24.38
C ALA A 10 -22.87 -29.01 -24.78
N ALA A 11 -22.01 -28.50 -25.66
CA ALA A 11 -20.72 -29.12 -25.93
C ALA A 11 -20.01 -29.25 -24.58
N TRP A 12 -19.95 -30.48 -24.09
CA TRP A 12 -19.20 -30.82 -22.89
C TRP A 12 -17.76 -30.42 -23.18
N VAL A 13 -17.30 -29.36 -22.51
CA VAL A 13 -15.91 -28.92 -22.59
C VAL A 13 -15.13 -29.91 -21.75
N ASP A 14 -14.19 -30.62 -22.38
CA ASP A 14 -13.31 -31.55 -21.70
C ASP A 14 -12.62 -30.82 -20.55
N PRO A 15 -12.70 -31.33 -19.30
CA PRO A 15 -11.95 -30.76 -18.19
C PRO A 15 -10.44 -30.61 -18.43
N ASP A 16 -9.88 -31.35 -19.40
CA ASP A 16 -8.47 -31.25 -19.82
C ASP A 16 -8.22 -30.22 -20.96
N ASP A 17 -9.26 -29.57 -21.51
CA ASP A 17 -9.10 -28.46 -22.47
C ASP A 17 -8.75 -27.17 -21.71
N ALA A 18 -7.51 -27.12 -21.20
CA ALA A 18 -7.00 -25.98 -20.46
C ALA A 18 -6.93 -24.75 -21.37
N PRO A 19 -7.38 -23.57 -20.90
CA PRO A 19 -7.34 -22.35 -21.70
C PRO A 19 -5.91 -22.02 -22.11
N GLU A 20 -5.74 -21.52 -23.33
CA GLU A 20 -4.42 -21.12 -23.84
C GLU A 20 -3.79 -20.05 -22.93
N LEU A 21 -2.52 -20.26 -22.57
CA LEU A 21 -1.68 -19.34 -21.80
C LEU A 21 -1.28 -18.13 -22.64
N THR A 22 -2.26 -17.33 -23.03
CA THR A 22 -2.09 -16.12 -23.82
C THR A 22 -1.42 -14.99 -23.02
N ASP A 23 -0.92 -13.95 -23.69
CA ASP A 23 -0.35 -12.77 -23.02
C ASP A 23 -1.32 -12.09 -22.06
N ALA A 24 -2.64 -12.23 -22.30
CA ALA A 24 -3.67 -11.74 -21.39
C ALA A 24 -3.66 -12.50 -20.05
N PHE A 25 -3.44 -13.81 -20.06
CA PHE A 25 -3.28 -14.64 -18.87
C PHE A 25 -2.07 -14.17 -18.06
N PHE A 26 -0.91 -13.98 -18.70
CA PHE A 26 0.30 -13.51 -18.01
C PHE A 26 0.19 -12.09 -17.46
N LYS A 27 -0.62 -11.21 -18.07
CA LYS A 27 -0.88 -9.86 -17.53
C LYS A 27 -1.65 -9.88 -16.22
N GLN A 28 -2.51 -10.87 -16.03
CA GLN A 28 -3.34 -11.04 -14.83
C GLN A 28 -2.74 -11.99 -13.81
N ALA A 29 -1.73 -12.79 -14.20
CA ALA A 29 -1.10 -13.76 -13.35
C ALA A 29 -0.31 -13.11 -12.19
N ASP A 30 -0.46 -13.72 -11.01
CA ASP A 30 0.31 -13.40 -9.82
C ASP A 30 1.67 -14.13 -9.86
N GLU A 31 2.78 -13.41 -9.67
CA GLU A 31 4.11 -14.03 -9.62
C GLU A 31 4.38 -14.59 -8.22
N PHE A 32 4.59 -15.90 -8.11
CA PHE A 32 5.02 -16.56 -6.89
C PHE A 32 6.49 -16.99 -6.99
N LYS A 33 7.29 -16.69 -5.97
CA LYS A 33 8.60 -17.35 -5.77
C LYS A 33 8.48 -18.33 -4.61
N GLY A 34 8.46 -19.63 -4.91
CA GLY A 34 8.12 -20.67 -3.94
C GLY A 34 6.68 -20.50 -3.44
N ALA A 35 6.48 -20.51 -2.12
CA ALA A 35 5.17 -20.28 -1.51
C ALA A 35 4.81 -18.78 -1.32
N ARG A 36 5.64 -17.85 -1.81
CA ARG A 36 5.50 -16.41 -1.53
C ARG A 36 5.02 -15.62 -2.75
N LEU A 37 3.85 -15.01 -2.62
CA LEU A 37 3.30 -14.05 -3.59
C LEU A 37 4.17 -12.78 -3.63
N ILE A 38 4.71 -12.46 -4.80
CA ILE A 38 5.41 -11.19 -5.03
C ILE A 38 4.36 -10.13 -5.34
N ARG A 39 4.00 -9.36 -4.32
CA ARG A 39 3.10 -8.22 -4.50
C ARG A 39 3.79 -7.16 -5.35
N ARG A 40 3.19 -6.86 -6.51
CA ARG A 40 3.58 -5.72 -7.34
C ARG A 40 3.40 -4.42 -6.54
N GLY A 41 4.47 -3.66 -6.33
CA GLY A 41 4.41 -2.39 -5.59
C GLY A 41 5.76 -1.90 -5.08
N ARG A 42 5.78 -0.68 -4.52
CA ARG A 42 6.96 -0.11 -3.86
C ARG A 42 7.37 -1.04 -2.70
N PRO A 43 8.67 -1.38 -2.56
CA PRO A 43 9.15 -2.17 -1.43
C PRO A 43 8.72 -1.53 -0.11
N LYS A 44 8.38 -2.38 0.87
CA LYS A 44 8.03 -1.92 2.22
C LYS A 44 9.25 -1.20 2.79
N ALA A 45 9.06 0.03 3.28
CA ALA A 45 10.15 0.77 3.93
C ALA A 45 10.60 0.03 5.19
N ASP A 46 11.91 -0.06 5.42
CA ASP A 46 12.49 -0.74 6.59
C ASP A 46 12.10 -0.06 7.90
N VAL A 47 11.93 1.27 7.89
CA VAL A 47 11.45 2.04 9.04
C VAL A 47 10.08 2.64 8.69
N VAL A 48 9.04 2.09 9.30
CA VAL A 48 7.68 2.61 9.17
C VAL A 48 7.48 3.71 10.20
N ARG A 49 7.22 4.93 9.73
CA ARG A 49 6.84 6.04 10.62
C ARG A 49 5.44 5.81 11.16
N GLU A 50 5.27 5.92 12.46
CA GLU A 50 3.95 5.80 13.09
C GLU A 50 3.16 7.10 12.89
N ARG A 51 1.91 6.97 12.47
CA ARG A 51 1.00 8.11 12.32
C ARG A 51 0.29 8.34 13.65
N ILE A 52 0.68 9.38 14.35
CA ILE A 52 0.05 9.81 15.60
C ILE A 52 -0.68 11.15 15.43
N THR A 53 -1.66 11.39 16.30
CA THR A 53 -2.37 12.67 16.40
C THR A 53 -1.87 13.40 17.66
N ILE A 54 -1.20 14.54 17.47
CA ILE A 54 -0.72 15.40 18.57
C ILE A 54 -1.24 16.82 18.40
N ARG A 55 -1.39 17.55 19.50
CA ARG A 55 -1.68 18.99 19.49
C ARG A 55 -0.37 19.75 19.57
N LEU A 56 -0.19 20.70 18.67
CA LEU A 56 0.99 21.58 18.61
C LEU A 56 0.51 23.02 18.69
N GLU A 57 1.38 23.89 19.19
CA GLU A 57 1.15 25.33 19.16
C GLU A 57 0.94 25.81 17.70
N PRO A 58 -0.03 26.71 17.45
CA PRO A 58 -0.32 27.20 16.10
C PRO A 58 0.90 27.84 15.42
N ASP A 59 1.72 28.57 16.17
CA ASP A 59 2.86 29.31 15.65
C ASP A 59 3.98 28.38 15.19
N VAL A 60 4.25 27.32 15.96
CA VAL A 60 5.21 26.27 15.57
C VAL A 60 4.73 25.57 14.31
N LEU A 61 3.44 25.20 14.26
CA LEU A 61 2.86 24.54 13.09
C LEU A 61 2.92 25.44 11.84
N ALA A 62 2.64 26.73 11.98
CA ALA A 62 2.67 27.70 10.90
C ALA A 62 4.07 27.83 10.29
N GLN A 63 5.11 27.94 11.14
CA GLN A 63 6.50 28.01 10.70
C GLN A 63 6.92 26.77 9.90
N PHE A 64 6.60 25.56 10.40
CA PHE A 64 6.91 24.35 9.64
C PHE A 64 6.11 24.29 8.34
N LYS A 65 4.81 24.59 8.33
CA LYS A 65 4.01 24.60 7.09
C LYS A 65 4.52 25.61 6.05
N ALA A 66 4.99 26.77 6.49
CA ALA A 66 5.56 27.80 5.61
C ALA A 66 6.82 27.31 4.86
N SER A 67 7.52 26.30 5.40
CA SER A 67 8.66 25.67 4.72
C SER A 67 8.27 24.86 3.46
N GLY A 68 6.98 24.66 3.18
CA GLY A 68 6.49 24.04 1.96
C GLY A 68 6.38 22.51 2.00
N PRO A 69 6.36 21.84 0.83
CA PRO A 69 6.24 20.38 0.75
C PRO A 69 7.31 19.66 1.59
N GLY A 70 6.89 18.57 2.25
CA GLY A 70 7.77 17.80 3.13
C GLY A 70 8.00 18.40 4.52
N TRP A 71 7.23 19.41 4.92
CA TRP A 71 7.37 20.03 6.25
C TRP A 71 7.25 19.04 7.41
N GLN A 72 6.43 17.99 7.29
CA GLN A 72 6.33 16.94 8.30
C GLN A 72 7.63 16.15 8.45
N THR A 73 8.35 15.90 7.35
CA THR A 73 9.67 15.26 7.39
C THR A 73 10.70 16.17 8.05
N ARG A 74 10.67 17.48 7.78
CA ARG A 74 11.54 18.46 8.45
C ARG A 74 11.22 18.57 9.94
N MET A 75 9.95 18.58 10.32
CA MET A 75 9.51 18.58 11.71
C MET A 75 10.02 17.33 12.45
N ASN A 76 9.90 16.15 11.83
CA ASN A 76 10.47 14.93 12.40
C ASN A 76 11.99 15.00 12.56
N ALA A 77 12.71 15.55 11.56
CA ALA A 77 14.15 15.73 11.65
C ALA A 77 14.55 16.68 12.79
N ALA A 78 13.80 17.77 12.98
CA ALA A 78 14.03 18.72 14.07
C ALA A 78 13.81 18.07 15.45
N LEU A 79 12.74 17.29 15.61
CA LEU A 79 12.48 16.54 16.85
C LEU A 79 13.59 15.51 17.13
N ALA A 80 14.02 14.77 16.10
CA ALA A 80 15.10 13.81 16.23
C ALA A 80 16.44 14.47 16.57
N ASP A 81 16.70 15.67 16.04
CA ASP A 81 17.92 16.43 16.34
C ASP A 81 17.90 16.99 17.78
N TRP A 82 16.75 17.52 18.21
CA TRP A 82 16.56 17.98 19.58
C TRP A 82 16.82 16.86 20.60
N LEU A 83 16.35 15.64 20.34
CA LEU A 83 16.58 14.47 21.20
C LEU A 83 18.05 14.01 21.30
N LYS A 84 18.94 14.46 20.41
CA LYS A 84 20.38 14.17 20.56
C LYS A 84 21.04 15.02 21.63
N THR A 85 20.44 16.17 21.93
CA THR A 85 21.03 17.21 22.79
C THR A 85 20.24 17.41 24.08
N HIS A 86 18.96 17.01 24.11
CA HIS A 86 18.05 17.20 25.22
C HIS A 86 17.30 15.91 25.51
N THR A 87 16.91 15.73 26.76
CA THR A 87 16.04 14.62 27.17
C THR A 87 14.62 15.11 27.45
N PRO A 88 13.57 14.38 27.05
CA PRO A 88 12.19 14.76 27.35
C PRO A 88 11.91 14.91 28.86
N ASP A 89 12.64 14.21 29.72
CA ASP A 89 12.48 14.27 31.18
C ASP A 89 12.86 15.64 31.79
N GLU A 90 13.66 16.43 31.08
CA GLU A 90 14.02 17.80 31.48
C GLU A 90 12.86 18.79 31.27
N LEU A 91 11.92 18.47 30.38
CA LEU A 91 10.76 19.30 30.09
C LEU A 91 9.68 19.04 31.14
N LYS A 92 9.54 19.96 32.09
CA LYS A 92 8.37 19.96 32.99
C LYS A 92 7.14 20.40 32.19
N ALA A 93 6.13 19.53 32.19
CA ALA A 93 4.80 19.80 31.64
C ALA A 93 4.01 20.78 32.52
#